data_AF-A0A938NKC6-F1
#
_entry.id   AF-A0A938NKC6-F1
#
_cell.length_a   1.000
_cell.length_b   1.000
_cell.length_c   1.000
_cell.angle_alpha   90.00
_cell.angle_beta   90.00
_cell.angle_gamma   90.00
#
_symmetry.space_group_name_H-M   'P 1'
#
loop_
_entity.id
_entity.type
_entity.pdbx_description
1 polymer ?
#
loop_
_entity_poly.entity_id
_entity_poly.type
_entity_poly.pdbx_seq_one_letter_code
_entity_poly.pdbx_strand_id
1 'polypeptide(L)' 'MGEARSQQAWAQTSSVLALIANLHRDPKKTRAYKPADFNPHMRKTPVTIEKVEIRILKQVFVDQ' A
#
# COMPACT_ATOMS: atom_id res chain seq x y z
N MET A 1 3.76 -5.42 25.65
CA MET A 1 3.84 -3.95 25.81
C MET A 1 4.70 -3.25 24.74
N GLY A 2 5.78 -3.84 24.23
CA GLY A 2 6.63 -3.18 23.20
C GLY A 2 5.94 -2.91 21.85
N GLU A 3 5.00 -3.77 21.45
CA GLU A 3 4.35 -3.67 20.14
C GLU A 3 3.44 -2.44 20.02
N ALA A 4 2.58 -2.17 21.01
CA ALA A 4 1.72 -0.98 21.02
C ALA A 4 2.53 0.32 20.98
N ARG A 5 3.64 0.39 21.74
CA ARG A 5 4.55 1.53 21.72
C ARG A 5 5.23 1.70 20.35
N SER A 6 5.65 0.59 19.74
CA SER A 6 6.21 0.58 18.39
C SER A 6 5.20 1.08 17.36
N GLN A 7 3.95 0.60 17.42
CA GLN A 7 2.88 1.04 16.52
C GLN A 7 2.61 2.55 16.64
N GLN A 8 2.52 3.08 17.87
CA GLN A 8 2.29 4.51 18.09
C GLN A 8 3.47 5.36 17.59
N ALA A 9 4.71 4.96 17.87
CA ALA A 9 5.90 5.64 17.39
C ALA A 9 5.93 5.67 15.85
N TRP A 10 5.70 4.53 15.21
CA TRP A 10 5.67 4.44 13.75
C TRP A 10 4.49 5.17 13.11
N ALA A 11 3.34 5.27 13.79
CA ALA A 11 2.22 6.07 13.31
C ALA A 11 2.61 7.56 13.18
N GLN A 12 3.33 8.11 14.15
CA GLN A 12 3.84 9.47 14.08
C GLN A 12 4.99 9.62 13.08
N THR A 13 5.98 8.72 13.10
CA THR A 13 7.14 8.83 12.19
C THR A 13 6.72 8.74 10.73
N SER A 14 5.80 7.82 10.40
CA SER A 14 5.32 7.65 9.03
C SER A 14 4.51 8.83 8.50
N SER A 15 3.76 9.54 9.35
CA SER A 15 3.04 10.74 8.94
C SER A 15 3.97 11.90 8.60
N VAL A 16 5.03 12.09 9.40
CA VAL A 16 6.07 13.10 9.14
C VAL A 16 6.85 12.78 7.87
N LEU A 17 7.25 11.51 7.67
CA LEU A 17 7.94 11.10 6.44
C LEU A 17 7.07 11.31 5.21
N ALA A 18 5.79 10.96 5.27
CA ALA A 18 4.86 11.19 4.17
C ALA A 18 4.69 12.69 3.87
N LEU A 19 4.64 13.55 4.89
CA LEU A 19 4.56 14.99 4.71
C LEU A 19 5.81 15.52 3.98
N ILE A 20 7.00 15.20 4.47
CA ILE A 20 8.28 15.64 3.88
C ILE A 20 8.42 15.13 2.45
N ALA A 21 8.16 13.84 2.22
CA ALA A 21 8.25 13.24 0.89
C ALA A 21 7.28 13.90 -0.11
N ASN A 22 6.06 14.24 0.32
CA ASN A 22 5.11 14.93 -0.52
C ASN A 22 5.51 16.39 -0.81
N LEU A 23 6.14 17.07 0.16
CA LEU A 23 6.62 18.44 -0.02
C LEU A 23 7.67 18.54 -1.13
N HIS A 24 8.53 17.54 -1.24
CA HIS A 24 9.58 17.47 -2.27
C HIS A 24 9.14 16.74 -3.55
N ARG A 25 7.91 16.22 -3.65
CA ARG A 25 7.48 15.47 -4.84
C ARG A 25 7.03 16.40 -5.96
N ASP A 26 7.29 15.99 -7.20
CA ASP A 26 6.63 16.56 -8.36
C ASP A 26 5.23 15.92 -8.52
N PRO A 27 4.14 16.71 -8.41
CA PRO A 27 2.78 16.18 -8.47
C PRO A 27 2.42 15.54 -9.81
N LYS A 28 3.14 15.87 -10.89
CA LYS A 28 2.88 15.36 -12.25
C LYS A 28 3.58 14.04 -12.54
N LYS A 29 4.66 13.71 -11.82
CA LYS A 29 5.50 12.54 -12.10
C LYS A 29 5.20 11.34 -11.22
N THR A 30 4.84 11.58 -9.96
CA THR A 30 4.61 10.50 -9.00
C THR A 30 3.18 10.55 -8.47
N ARG A 31 2.77 9.56 -7.68
CA ARG A 31 1.58 9.66 -6.84
C ARG A 31 1.89 10.31 -5.49
N ALA A 32 0.87 10.79 -4.79
CA ALA A 32 1.05 11.21 -3.39
C ALA A 32 1.46 10.01 -2.52
N TYR A 33 2.44 10.24 -1.66
CA TYR A 33 2.88 9.30 -0.66
C TYR A 33 1.91 9.29 0.52
N LYS A 34 1.61 8.10 1.04
CA LYS A 34 0.74 7.89 2.19
C LYS A 34 1.59 7.40 3.38
N PRO A 35 1.17 7.63 4.64
CA PRO A 35 1.89 7.07 5.80
C PRO A 35 2.10 5.55 5.71
N ALA A 36 1.14 4.82 5.14
CA ALA A 36 1.22 3.38 4.91
C ALA A 36 2.36 2.95 3.96
N ASP A 37 2.89 3.85 3.13
CA ASP A 37 4.04 3.55 2.27
C ASP A 37 5.34 3.44 3.10
N PHE A 38 5.39 4.04 4.29
CA PHE A 38 6.57 4.04 5.18
C PHE A 38 6.39 3.18 6.43
N ASN A 39 5.17 3.06 6.95
CA ASN A 39 4.90 2.36 8.21
C ASN A 39 5.01 0.82 8.04
N PRO A 40 5.94 0.14 8.73
CA PRO A 40 6.10 -1.32 8.63
C PRO A 40 4.85 -2.09 9.07
N HIS A 41 4.10 -1.55 10.03
CA HIS A 41 2.88 -2.17 10.58
C HIS A 41 1.67 -2.01 9.67
N MET A 42 1.77 -1.22 8.60
CA MET A 42 0.68 -0.98 7.64
C MET A 42 0.99 -1.53 6.24
N ARG A 43 2.10 -2.25 6.07
CA ARG A 43 2.47 -2.86 4.79
C ARG A 43 1.37 -3.82 4.37
N LYS A 44 0.67 -3.48 3.29
CA LYS A 44 -0.29 -4.39 2.69
C LYS A 44 0.46 -5.58 2.12
N THR A 45 -0.01 -6.79 2.41
CA THR A 45 0.43 -7.99 1.73
C THR A 45 0.31 -7.74 0.23
N PRO A 46 1.38 -7.94 -0.57
CA PRO A 46 1.27 -7.77 -2.00
C PRO A 46 0.17 -8.71 -2.50
N VAL A 47 -0.89 -8.14 -3.06
CA VAL A 47 -1.92 -8.93 -3.74
C VAL A 47 -1.23 -9.46 -4.99
N THR A 48 -0.78 -10.71 -4.94
CA THR A 48 -0.35 -11.45 -6.11
C THR A 48 -1.58 -11.63 -7.00
N ILE A 49 -1.74 -10.75 -7.98
CA ILE A 49 -2.69 -10.96 -9.06
C ILE A 49 -2.08 -12.06 -9.92
N GLU A 50 -2.56 -13.27 -9.73
CA GLU A 50 -2.23 -14.36 -10.65
C GLU A 50 -2.77 -13.98 -12.03
N LYS A 51 -1.88 -14.00 -13.03
CA LYS A 51 -2.27 -13.77 -14.42
C LYS A 51 -2.95 -15.03 -14.92
N VAL A 52 -4.28 -15.06 -14.80
CA VAL A 52 -5.10 -16.15 -15.30
C VAL A 52 -5.54 -15.87 -16.73
N GLU A 53 -5.54 -16.88 -17.60
CA GLU A 53 -6.00 -16.76 -18.97
C GLU A 53 -7.49 -16.40 -19.05
N ILE A 54 -7.85 -15.56 -20.04
CA ILE A 54 -9.24 -15.08 -20.23
C ILE A 54 -10.25 -16.22 -20.47
N ARG A 55 -9.77 -17.39 -20.91
CA ARG A 55 -10.57 -18.60 -21.09
C ARG A 55 -11.20 -19.07 -19.77
N ILE A 56 -10.47 -18.95 -18.66
CA ILE A 56 -10.97 -19.36 -17.34
C ILE A 56 -12.06 -18.40 -16.87
N LEU A 57 -11.93 -17.11 -17.15
CA LEU A 57 -12.99 -16.13 -16.88
C LEU A 57 -14.27 -16.46 -17.68
N LYS A 58 -14.15 -16.85 -18.95
CA LYS A 58 -15.31 -17.27 -19.74
C LYS A 58 -15.98 -18.51 -19.14
N GLN A 59 -15.20 -19.52 -18.78
CA GLN A 59 -15.71 -20.76 -18.20
C GLN A 59 -16.46 -20.54 -16.88
N VAL A 60 -15.96 -19.64 -16.03
CA VAL A 60 -16.59 -19.37 -14.72
C VAL A 60 -17.87 -18.52 -14.84
N PHE A 61 -17.89 -17.56 -15.77
CA PHE A 61 -18.95 -16.54 -15.82
C PHE A 61 -19.99 -16.73 -16.93
N VAL A 62 -19.71 -17.52 -17.98
CA VAL A 62 -20.59 -17.64 -19.17
C VAL A 62 -21.16 -19.04 -19.32
N ASP A 63 -20.38 -20.08 -19.00
CA ASP A 63 -20.76 -21.47 -19.25
C ASP A 63 -21.46 -22.14 -18.04
N GLN A 64 -22.06 -21.34 -17.13
CA GLN A 64 -22.94 -21.82 -16.04
C GLN A 64 -24.41 -21.92 -16.47
#